data_AF-A0ABD3Q7I7-F1
#
_entry.id   AF-A0ABD3Q7I7-F1
#
_cell.length_a   1.000
_cell.length_b   1.000
_cell.length_c   1.000
_cell.angle_alpha   90.00
_cell.angle_beta   90.00
_cell.angle_gamma   90.00
#
_symmetry.space_group_name_H-M   'P 1'
#
loop_
_entity.id
_entity.type
_entity.pdbx_description
1 polymer ?
#
loop_
_entity_poly.entity_id
_entity_poly.type
_entity_poly.pdbx_seq_one_letter_code
_entity_poly.pdbx_strand_id
1 'polypeptide(L)'
;MIWKSTKAALAAFVVITTSLAFLGAAFTIDTRLPRAQKPSLASLGLFAKSHNDDNGMAKDKGASNPWASAALVAALSASLAVAPLPSFASTAASTTQKYDGFAEYAKENKMEQSDVGCFVSKCGDQTKALFSNPRGIKGVSCLGRCKGEQSCATRCFAEFGSEDLDNWLSCTIEENECVKVPKNVDNSAENVGYDSTVKKFDPTTLIGKWYKTDGLNPNYDLFDCQSNTFQFTDEANKGELDMGIFFRVPRPEEYGGGYWENSLTEHMVVDASFPDMENPTGRNMHTAGKMYGLKFTENWYILGESNGEKDIPPFKLVAYKGHTLQGNYEGAFVYAKESVLPNEAVPAVREAAARAGLNFDDFTRIDNTCPTESKSLNDAAAGTGTSTTDWIDLVIGEGGVIDWVVPGWRGEYKT
;
A
#
# COMPACT_ATOMS: atom_id res chain seq x y z
N MET A 1 -29.05 7.11 -54.21
CA MET A 1 -28.93 8.17 -55.25
C MET A 1 -28.12 9.30 -54.64
N ILE A 2 -26.79 9.28 -54.72
CA ILE A 2 -25.95 9.78 -55.82
C ILE A 2 -26.24 11.24 -56.16
N TRP A 3 -25.45 12.17 -55.61
CA TRP A 3 -24.56 13.00 -56.44
C TRP A 3 -23.32 13.47 -55.65
N LYS A 4 -22.19 13.43 -56.36
CA LYS A 4 -20.81 13.70 -55.92
C LYS A 4 -20.42 15.14 -56.29
N SER A 5 -19.43 15.72 -55.59
CA SER A 5 -18.25 16.41 -56.16
C SER A 5 -17.50 17.19 -55.06
N THR A 6 -16.40 16.69 -54.48
CA THR A 6 -14.97 16.80 -54.87
C THR A 6 -14.28 18.18 -54.83
N LYS A 7 -13.15 18.20 -54.10
CA LYS A 7 -11.88 18.97 -54.18
C LYS A 7 -11.54 19.66 -52.85
N ALA A 8 -10.60 19.19 -52.02
CA ALA A 8 -9.14 19.09 -52.14
C ALA A 8 -8.37 20.40 -51.82
N ALA A 9 -7.52 20.28 -50.78
CA ALA A 9 -6.29 21.01 -50.46
C ALA A 9 -6.35 22.50 -50.06
N LEU A 10 -5.86 22.83 -48.86
CA LEU A 10 -4.55 23.48 -48.69
C LEU A 10 -4.13 23.52 -47.20
N ALA A 11 -2.86 23.25 -46.97
CA ALA A 11 -2.15 23.43 -45.70
C ALA A 11 -1.91 24.91 -45.40
N ALA A 12 -1.88 25.28 -44.11
CA ALA A 12 -1.17 26.47 -43.66
C ALA A 12 -0.62 26.23 -42.24
N PHE A 13 0.69 25.97 -42.21
CA PHE A 13 1.56 26.19 -41.06
C PHE A 13 1.45 27.66 -40.61
N VAL A 14 1.28 27.90 -39.31
CA VAL A 14 1.56 29.21 -38.72
C VAL A 14 2.60 29.00 -37.62
N VAL A 15 3.83 29.35 -37.97
CA VAL A 15 4.95 29.58 -37.06
C VAL A 15 4.75 30.98 -36.49
N ILE A 16 4.60 31.10 -35.16
CA ILE A 16 4.76 32.39 -34.48
C ILE A 16 6.05 32.30 -33.65
N THR A 17 7.11 32.80 -34.26
CA THR A 17 8.31 33.29 -33.58
C THR A 17 8.05 34.72 -33.13
N THR A 18 8.04 34.97 -31.83
CA THR A 18 8.29 36.32 -31.29
C THR A 18 9.26 36.22 -30.13
N SER A 19 10.52 36.55 -30.42
CA SER A 19 11.51 36.98 -29.44
C SER A 19 11.23 38.44 -29.09
N LEU A 20 11.13 38.77 -27.81
CA LEU A 20 11.51 40.11 -27.34
C LEU A 20 12.15 39.98 -25.96
N ALA A 21 13.30 40.63 -25.83
CA ALA A 21 14.22 40.52 -24.71
C ALA A 21 14.13 41.74 -23.79
N PHE A 22 14.61 41.53 -22.55
CA PHE A 22 15.09 42.47 -21.55
C PHE A 22 14.10 43.43 -20.85
N LEU A 23 13.95 43.21 -19.54
CA LEU A 23 14.29 44.21 -18.52
C LEU A 23 14.67 43.50 -17.22
N GLY A 24 15.88 43.76 -16.76
CA GLY A 24 16.42 43.22 -15.51
C GLY A 24 15.90 43.97 -14.29
N ALA A 25 15.70 43.23 -13.21
CA ALA A 25 15.68 43.75 -11.86
C ALA A 25 16.46 42.76 -10.97
N ALA A 26 17.61 43.23 -10.49
CA ALA A 26 18.40 42.54 -9.49
C ALA A 26 17.66 42.61 -8.14
N PHE A 27 17.34 41.46 -7.56
CA PHE A 27 16.97 41.35 -6.16
C PHE A 27 18.13 40.73 -5.38
N THR A 28 18.75 41.55 -4.56
CA THR A 28 19.66 41.16 -3.48
C THR A 28 18.88 40.45 -2.38
N ILE A 29 19.20 39.19 -2.10
CA ILE A 29 18.70 38.45 -0.95
C ILE A 29 19.60 38.77 0.25
N ASP A 30 19.04 39.48 1.23
CA ASP A 30 19.65 39.73 2.54
C ASP A 30 19.52 38.46 3.40
N THR A 31 20.64 37.84 3.70
CA THR A 31 20.75 36.70 4.62
C THR A 31 20.71 37.19 6.07
N ARG A 32 19.53 37.14 6.69
CA ARG A 32 19.41 37.21 8.16
C ARG A 32 18.63 36.03 8.71
N LEU A 33 19.39 35.09 9.29
CA LEU A 33 18.94 34.00 10.15
C LEU A 33 18.19 34.55 11.39
N PRO A 34 17.04 33.99 11.77
CA PRO A 34 16.53 34.11 13.12
C PRO A 34 17.22 33.08 14.04
N ARG A 35 17.79 33.63 15.11
CA ARG A 35 18.47 32.94 16.22
C ARG A 35 17.45 32.17 17.06
N ALA A 36 17.42 30.85 16.93
CA ALA A 36 16.66 29.98 17.85
C ALA A 36 17.44 29.77 19.15
N GLN A 37 16.76 30.04 20.27
CA GLN A 37 17.25 29.88 21.64
C GLN A 37 17.32 28.40 22.04
N LYS A 38 18.42 28.03 22.71
CA LYS A 38 18.58 26.74 23.41
C LYS A 38 17.66 26.70 24.65
N PRO A 39 17.03 25.55 24.96
CA PRO A 39 16.71 25.21 26.32
C PRO A 39 17.86 24.45 26.99
N SER A 40 18.09 24.85 28.22
CA SER A 40 19.09 24.37 29.17
C SER A 40 18.83 22.92 29.59
N LEU A 41 19.88 22.10 29.55
CA LEU A 41 20.00 20.88 30.35
C LEU A 41 20.04 21.27 31.83
N ALA A 42 19.14 20.68 32.64
CA ALA A 42 19.28 20.62 34.07
C ALA A 42 19.36 19.14 34.49
N SER A 43 20.52 18.79 35.03
CA SER A 43 20.79 17.53 35.70
C SER A 43 20.05 17.43 37.03
N LEU A 44 19.60 16.24 37.39
CA LEU A 44 19.58 15.75 38.76
C LEU A 44 19.93 14.26 38.73
N GLY A 45 21.07 13.92 39.37
CA GLY A 45 21.40 12.54 39.78
C GLY A 45 20.46 12.09 40.90
N LEU A 46 20.62 10.95 41.56
CA LEU A 46 21.68 9.95 41.71
C LEU A 46 21.04 8.80 42.54
N PHE A 47 21.76 7.69 42.73
CA PHE A 47 21.47 6.50 43.58
C PHE A 47 20.69 5.37 42.89
N ALA A 48 21.07 4.09 42.96
CA ALA A 48 22.16 3.42 43.66
C ALA A 48 22.57 2.10 42.98
N LYS A 49 23.82 1.78 43.31
CA LYS A 49 24.69 0.62 43.07
C LYS A 49 24.12 -0.70 43.61
N SER A 50 24.33 -1.81 42.90
CA SER A 50 24.68 -3.09 43.56
C SER A 50 25.64 -3.91 42.68
N HIS A 51 26.81 -4.16 43.24
CA HIS A 51 27.79 -5.19 42.85
C HIS A 51 27.23 -6.59 43.15
N ASN A 52 27.61 -7.59 42.34
CA ASN A 52 28.43 -8.72 42.79
C ASN A 52 28.89 -9.57 41.60
N ASP A 53 30.15 -9.39 41.21
CA ASP A 53 31.25 -10.37 41.30
C ASP A 53 30.97 -11.86 41.00
N ASP A 54 31.51 -12.27 39.84
CA ASP A 54 32.65 -13.19 39.69
C ASP A 54 32.61 -14.70 40.02
N ASN A 55 33.21 -15.40 39.05
CA ASN A 55 34.11 -16.56 39.12
C ASN A 55 33.58 -17.99 38.95
N GLY A 56 34.18 -18.69 37.97
CA GLY A 56 34.15 -20.15 37.89
C GLY A 56 34.70 -20.78 36.60
N MET A 57 35.97 -20.53 36.24
CA MET A 57 36.72 -21.32 35.25
C MET A 57 37.20 -22.66 35.83
N ALA A 58 37.11 -23.76 35.05
CA ALA A 58 38.13 -24.81 34.84
C ALA A 58 37.53 -25.96 33.98
N LYS A 59 38.03 -26.25 32.76
CA LYS A 59 39.04 -27.30 32.41
C LYS A 59 38.66 -28.70 32.91
N ASP A 60 38.66 -29.77 32.11
CA ASP A 60 39.79 -30.27 31.30
C ASP A 60 39.39 -31.50 30.43
N LYS A 61 40.14 -31.72 29.33
CA LYS A 61 40.54 -33.01 28.67
C LYS A 61 39.43 -33.91 28.07
N GLY A 62 39.47 -34.35 26.80
CA GLY A 62 40.60 -34.74 25.93
C GLY A 62 40.49 -36.24 25.57
N ALA A 63 40.37 -36.58 24.27
CA ALA A 63 40.82 -37.82 23.60
C ALA A 63 40.09 -37.93 22.22
N SER A 64 40.73 -37.68 21.06
CA SER A 64 41.61 -38.56 20.26
C SER A 64 40.87 -39.81 19.70
N ASN A 65 40.91 -40.22 18.43
CA ASN A 65 41.53 -39.78 17.18
C ASN A 65 40.91 -40.72 16.07
N PRO A 66 41.45 -40.87 14.84
CA PRO A 66 40.68 -40.84 13.59
C PRO A 66 40.65 -42.22 12.89
N TRP A 67 40.03 -42.36 11.72
CA TRP A 67 40.50 -43.33 10.71
C TRP A 67 40.37 -42.77 9.28
N ALA A 68 41.49 -42.94 8.61
CA ALA A 68 41.90 -42.60 7.25
C ALA A 68 41.14 -43.45 6.20
N SER A 69 40.72 -42.84 5.08
CA SER A 69 41.41 -42.83 3.76
C SER A 69 41.19 -44.09 2.92
N ALA A 70 40.77 -43.91 1.66
CA ALA A 70 41.66 -44.10 0.49
C ALA A 70 40.87 -44.05 -0.83
N ALA A 71 41.50 -43.40 -1.79
CA ALA A 71 41.10 -43.22 -3.18
C ALA A 71 41.26 -44.49 -4.04
N LEU A 72 40.66 -44.49 -5.24
CA LEU A 72 41.35 -44.96 -6.44
C LEU A 72 40.75 -44.38 -7.73
N VAL A 73 41.68 -43.95 -8.56
CA VAL A 73 41.59 -43.37 -9.90
C VAL A 73 41.49 -44.48 -10.94
N ALA A 74 40.71 -44.27 -12.00
CA ALA A 74 41.02 -44.84 -13.30
C ALA A 74 40.55 -43.88 -14.42
N ALA A 75 41.52 -43.40 -15.17
CA ALA A 75 41.37 -42.55 -16.33
C ALA A 75 40.96 -43.35 -17.57
N LEU A 76 40.25 -42.70 -18.50
CA LEU A 76 40.37 -42.99 -19.93
C LEU A 76 40.18 -41.70 -20.72
N SER A 77 41.28 -41.29 -21.32
CA SER A 77 41.50 -40.19 -22.23
C SER A 77 41.02 -40.53 -23.63
N ALA A 78 40.38 -39.58 -24.31
CA ALA A 78 40.39 -39.48 -25.76
C ALA A 78 40.32 -38.00 -26.16
N SER A 79 41.48 -37.48 -26.53
CA SER A 79 41.70 -36.16 -27.11
C SER A 79 41.09 -36.09 -28.52
N LEU A 80 40.45 -34.98 -28.89
CA LEU A 80 40.43 -34.51 -30.28
C LEU A 80 40.01 -33.03 -30.39
N ALA A 81 40.91 -32.29 -31.05
CA ALA A 81 40.72 -31.03 -31.78
C ALA A 81 40.38 -29.74 -31.01
N VAL A 82 41.44 -28.97 -30.78
CA VAL A 82 41.42 -27.51 -30.59
C VAL A 82 40.97 -26.83 -31.89
N ALA A 83 39.92 -26.02 -31.80
CA ALA A 83 39.62 -24.90 -32.70
C ALA A 83 39.00 -23.76 -31.86
N PRO A 84 39.17 -22.49 -32.24
CA PRO A 84 39.17 -21.38 -31.29
C PRO A 84 37.77 -21.01 -30.79
N LEU A 85 37.77 -20.55 -29.54
CA LEU A 85 36.68 -19.92 -28.78
C LEU A 85 35.85 -18.93 -29.62
N PRO A 86 34.54 -18.86 -29.34
CA PRO A 86 34.04 -17.66 -28.70
C PRO A 86 33.71 -18.01 -27.26
N SER A 87 34.48 -17.44 -26.33
CA SER A 87 34.07 -17.32 -24.95
C SER A 87 32.82 -16.44 -24.94
N PHE A 88 31.65 -17.06 -24.98
CA PHE A 88 30.47 -16.44 -24.40
C PHE A 88 30.68 -16.48 -22.89
N ALA A 89 31.51 -15.55 -22.41
CA ALA A 89 31.29 -14.97 -21.11
C ALA A 89 29.89 -14.37 -21.20
N SER A 90 28.90 -15.09 -20.67
CA SER A 90 27.58 -14.55 -20.38
C SER A 90 27.80 -13.38 -19.44
N THR A 91 27.98 -12.22 -20.06
CA THR A 91 28.10 -10.96 -19.36
C THR A 91 26.71 -10.75 -18.78
N ALA A 92 26.58 -10.83 -17.46
CA ALA A 92 25.42 -10.37 -16.74
C ALA A 92 25.37 -8.84 -16.89
N ALA A 93 24.91 -8.40 -18.06
CA ALA A 93 24.67 -7.01 -18.39
C ALA A 93 23.42 -6.97 -19.27
N SER A 94 22.29 -6.71 -18.62
CA SER A 94 21.05 -6.19 -19.21
C SER A 94 20.47 -7.01 -20.36
N THR A 95 19.93 -8.20 -20.05
CA THR A 95 18.63 -8.53 -20.64
C THR A 95 17.61 -7.54 -20.10
N THR A 96 17.49 -6.41 -20.79
CA THR A 96 16.34 -5.52 -20.69
C THR A 96 15.12 -6.39 -20.99
N GLN A 97 14.47 -6.89 -19.94
CA GLN A 97 13.15 -7.49 -20.09
C GLN A 97 12.31 -6.46 -20.84
N LYS A 98 11.74 -6.88 -21.98
CA LYS A 98 10.71 -6.12 -22.70
C LYS A 98 9.80 -5.47 -21.67
N TYR A 99 9.73 -4.15 -21.71
CA TYR A 99 8.94 -3.35 -20.79
C TYR A 99 7.50 -3.85 -20.79
N ASP A 100 7.15 -4.46 -19.66
CA ASP A 100 5.89 -4.89 -19.03
C ASP A 100 4.51 -4.85 -19.72
N GLY A 101 4.39 -4.87 -21.05
CA GLY A 101 3.12 -5.21 -21.72
C GLY A 101 1.93 -4.33 -21.34
N PHE A 102 2.18 -3.13 -20.78
CA PHE A 102 1.12 -2.22 -20.33
C PHE A 102 0.43 -1.60 -21.54
N ALA A 103 1.19 -1.26 -22.59
CA ALA A 103 0.63 -0.78 -23.85
C ALA A 103 -0.28 -1.84 -24.50
N GLU A 104 0.11 -3.11 -24.47
CA GLU A 104 -0.70 -4.24 -24.92
C GLU A 104 -1.96 -4.40 -24.05
N TYR A 105 -1.82 -4.37 -22.72
CA TYR A 105 -2.95 -4.44 -21.79
C TYR A 105 -3.95 -3.28 -22.00
N ALA A 106 -3.44 -2.05 -22.11
CA ALA A 106 -4.25 -0.86 -22.36
C ALA A 106 -5.00 -0.97 -23.70
N LYS A 107 -4.35 -1.50 -24.73
CA LYS A 107 -4.96 -1.76 -26.04
C LYS A 107 -6.02 -2.87 -25.98
N GLU A 108 -5.74 -3.98 -25.29
CA GLU A 108 -6.67 -5.10 -25.10
C GLU A 108 -7.93 -4.68 -24.34
N ASN A 109 -7.76 -3.85 -23.31
CA ASN A 109 -8.84 -3.35 -22.46
C ASN A 109 -9.45 -2.03 -22.98
N LYS A 110 -9.03 -1.54 -24.15
CA LYS A 110 -9.53 -0.31 -24.79
C LYS A 110 -9.48 0.91 -23.86
N MET A 111 -8.42 1.02 -23.06
CA MET A 111 -8.22 2.16 -22.17
C MET A 111 -8.03 3.44 -22.98
N GLU A 112 -8.68 4.52 -22.54
CA GLU A 112 -8.40 5.85 -23.06
C GLU A 112 -6.96 6.25 -22.72
N GLN A 113 -6.33 7.05 -23.59
CA GLN A 113 -4.98 7.54 -23.33
C GLN A 113 -5.02 8.65 -22.27
N SER A 114 -4.04 8.64 -21.37
CA SER A 114 -3.85 9.71 -20.39
C SER A 114 -3.48 11.03 -21.09
N ASP A 115 -4.00 12.15 -20.57
CA ASP A 115 -3.68 13.49 -21.04
C ASP A 115 -2.39 14.00 -20.37
N VAL A 116 -1.29 13.82 -21.07
CA VAL A 116 0.04 14.25 -20.61
C VAL A 116 0.13 15.77 -20.50
N GLY A 117 -0.61 16.50 -21.34
CA GLY A 117 -0.72 17.96 -21.26
C GLY A 117 -1.41 18.41 -19.97
N CYS A 118 -2.36 17.63 -19.47
CA CYS A 118 -3.04 17.85 -18.20
C CYS A 118 -2.07 17.73 -17.00
N PHE A 119 -1.10 16.81 -17.03
CA PHE A 119 -0.10 16.71 -15.94
C PHE A 119 0.67 18.00 -15.74
N VAL A 120 1.04 18.68 -16.83
CA VAL A 120 1.79 19.94 -16.76
C VAL A 120 0.87 21.13 -16.48
N SER A 121 -0.32 21.16 -17.11
CA SER A 121 -1.19 22.34 -17.08
C SER A 121 -2.14 22.41 -15.88
N LYS A 122 -2.50 21.26 -15.28
CA LYS A 122 -3.44 21.17 -14.14
C LYS A 122 -2.78 20.66 -12.87
N CYS A 123 -1.86 19.70 -13.01
CA CYS A 123 -1.17 19.05 -11.90
C CYS A 123 0.34 19.34 -11.90
N GLY A 124 0.75 20.50 -12.43
CA GLY A 124 2.15 20.79 -12.73
C GLY A 124 3.04 20.79 -11.48
N ASP A 125 2.56 21.36 -10.38
CA ASP A 125 3.30 21.43 -9.12
C ASP A 125 3.44 20.04 -8.49
N GLN A 126 2.35 19.26 -8.43
CA GLN A 126 2.35 17.89 -7.92
C GLN A 126 3.24 16.98 -8.79
N THR A 127 3.19 17.14 -10.11
CA THR A 127 4.05 16.42 -11.06
C THR A 127 5.51 16.77 -10.82
N LYS A 128 5.83 18.05 -10.68
CA LYS A 128 7.20 18.49 -10.40
C LYS A 128 7.71 17.92 -9.06
N ALA A 129 6.89 17.94 -8.01
CA ALA A 129 7.24 17.38 -6.71
C ALA A 129 7.52 15.87 -6.82
N LEU A 130 6.61 15.12 -7.44
CA LEU A 130 6.75 13.68 -7.68
C LEU A 130 8.04 13.33 -8.41
N PHE A 131 8.33 13.99 -9.53
CA PHE A 131 9.51 13.70 -10.37
C PHE A 131 10.82 14.27 -9.79
N SER A 132 10.76 15.08 -8.73
CA SER A 132 11.92 15.50 -7.95
C SER A 132 12.24 14.51 -6.81
N ASN A 133 11.35 13.54 -6.57
CA ASN A 133 11.48 12.52 -5.55
C ASN A 133 11.72 11.14 -6.21
N PRO A 134 12.90 10.51 -6.04
CA PRO A 134 13.18 9.21 -6.65
C PRO A 134 12.14 8.16 -6.29
N ARG A 135 11.59 8.20 -5.07
CA ARG A 135 10.55 7.29 -4.62
C ARG A 135 9.24 7.49 -5.37
N GLY A 136 8.85 8.73 -5.61
CA GLY A 136 7.64 9.06 -6.36
C GLY A 136 7.63 8.40 -7.75
N ILE A 137 8.78 8.44 -8.43
CA ILE A 137 8.94 7.81 -9.75
C ILE A 137 8.87 6.28 -9.63
N LYS A 138 9.50 5.67 -8.60
CA LYS A 138 9.38 4.22 -8.35
C LYS A 138 7.92 3.83 -8.09
N GLY A 139 7.22 4.62 -7.29
CA GLY A 139 5.81 4.43 -6.93
C GLY A 139 4.91 4.42 -8.16
N VAL A 140 4.94 5.47 -8.98
CA VAL A 140 4.13 5.52 -10.22
C VAL A 140 4.50 4.41 -11.19
N SER A 141 5.79 4.11 -11.34
CA SER A 141 6.25 3.02 -12.22
C SER A 141 5.76 1.64 -11.72
N CYS A 142 5.79 1.42 -10.41
CA CYS A 142 5.28 0.21 -9.77
C CYS A 142 3.77 0.08 -9.95
N LEU A 143 3.01 1.15 -9.67
CA LEU A 143 1.55 1.17 -9.81
C LEU A 143 1.10 0.92 -11.25
N GLY A 144 1.78 1.51 -12.24
CA GLY A 144 1.47 1.26 -13.65
C GLY A 144 1.64 -0.21 -14.04
N ARG A 145 2.61 -0.92 -13.43
CA ARG A 145 2.82 -2.37 -13.66
C ARG A 145 1.73 -3.23 -13.04
N CYS A 146 1.10 -2.77 -11.97
CA CYS A 146 0.02 -3.51 -11.31
C CYS A 146 -1.25 -3.61 -12.14
N LYS A 147 -1.45 -2.75 -13.15
CA LYS A 147 -2.62 -2.79 -14.04
C LYS A 147 -3.97 -2.74 -13.29
N GLY A 148 -3.99 -2.12 -12.11
CA GLY A 148 -5.17 -2.02 -11.23
C GLY A 148 -5.36 -3.20 -10.27
N GLU A 149 -4.43 -4.16 -10.24
CA GLU A 149 -4.46 -5.25 -9.27
C GLU A 149 -4.11 -4.74 -7.87
N GLN A 150 -5.01 -4.98 -6.91
CA GLN A 150 -5.01 -4.32 -5.60
C GLN A 150 -3.87 -4.78 -4.70
N SER A 151 -3.57 -6.08 -4.65
CA SER A 151 -2.49 -6.59 -3.79
C SER A 151 -1.12 -6.07 -4.25
N CYS A 152 -0.90 -5.98 -5.57
CA CYS A 152 0.26 -5.33 -6.17
C CYS A 152 0.31 -3.84 -5.84
N ALA A 153 -0.82 -3.12 -5.97
CA ALA A 153 -0.88 -1.69 -5.68
C ALA A 153 -0.56 -1.40 -4.21
N THR A 154 -1.15 -2.16 -3.28
CA THR A 154 -0.88 -2.05 -1.84
C THR A 154 0.59 -2.31 -1.54
N ARG A 155 1.23 -3.27 -2.20
CA ARG A 155 2.68 -3.48 -2.06
C ARG A 155 3.49 -2.30 -2.61
N CYS A 156 3.10 -1.72 -3.75
CA CYS A 156 3.75 -0.53 -4.28
C CYS A 156 3.64 0.65 -3.32
N PHE A 157 2.50 0.84 -2.65
CA PHE A 157 2.37 1.88 -1.62
C PHE A 157 3.15 1.56 -0.35
N ALA A 158 3.15 0.30 0.08
CA ALA A 158 3.93 -0.13 1.23
C ALA A 158 5.44 0.05 1.01
N GLU A 159 5.92 -0.10 -0.23
CA GLU A 159 7.33 0.03 -0.57
C GLU A 159 7.73 1.47 -0.97
N PHE A 160 6.88 2.17 -1.72
CA PHE A 160 7.18 3.45 -2.39
C PHE A 160 6.20 4.58 -2.08
N GLY A 161 5.29 4.42 -1.12
CA GLY A 161 4.37 5.47 -0.69
C GLY A 161 5.09 6.76 -0.29
N SER A 162 4.50 7.89 -0.66
CA SER A 162 4.95 9.21 -0.24
C SER A 162 3.82 10.24 -0.39
N GLU A 163 3.92 11.34 0.35
CA GLU A 163 2.99 12.46 0.22
C GLU A 163 2.98 13.04 -1.22
N ASP A 164 4.14 13.10 -1.88
CA ASP A 164 4.24 13.53 -3.28
C ASP A 164 3.47 12.60 -4.23
N LEU A 165 3.53 11.29 -4.00
CA LEU A 165 2.77 10.29 -4.76
C LEU A 165 1.28 10.46 -4.53
N ASP A 166 0.85 10.56 -3.28
CA ASP A 166 -0.56 10.73 -2.91
C ASP A 166 -1.14 12.01 -3.51
N ASN A 167 -0.41 13.13 -3.40
CA ASN A 167 -0.82 14.42 -3.97
C ASN A 167 -0.92 14.36 -5.50
N TRP A 168 0.02 13.66 -6.15
CA TRP A 168 -0.01 13.48 -7.59
C TRP A 168 -1.20 12.61 -8.04
N LEU A 169 -1.46 11.48 -7.37
CA LEU A 169 -2.60 10.62 -7.67
C LEU A 169 -3.93 11.34 -7.42
N SER A 170 -4.05 12.09 -6.32
CA SER A 170 -5.21 12.94 -6.04
C SER A 170 -5.47 13.93 -7.17
N CYS A 171 -4.43 14.65 -7.63
CA CYS A 171 -4.62 15.64 -8.68
C CYS A 171 -4.97 14.98 -10.03
N THR A 172 -4.22 13.93 -10.41
CA THR A 172 -4.25 13.37 -11.76
C THR A 172 -5.33 12.33 -12.01
N ILE A 173 -5.77 11.59 -10.99
CA ILE A 173 -6.82 10.58 -11.11
C ILE A 173 -8.16 11.15 -10.63
N GLU A 174 -8.18 11.78 -9.45
CA GLU A 174 -9.43 12.15 -8.76
C GLU A 174 -9.97 13.54 -9.16
N GLU A 175 -9.09 14.54 -9.31
CA GLU A 175 -9.52 15.94 -9.44
C GLU A 175 -9.58 16.41 -10.89
N ASN A 176 -8.59 16.07 -11.71
CA ASN A 176 -8.48 16.54 -13.09
C ASN A 176 -8.57 15.41 -14.12
N GLU A 177 -8.62 14.14 -13.68
CA GLU A 177 -8.77 12.97 -14.55
C GLU A 177 -7.77 12.95 -15.73
N CYS A 178 -6.56 13.46 -15.48
CA CYS A 178 -5.46 13.47 -16.41
C CYS A 178 -5.01 12.02 -16.73
N VAL A 179 -4.96 11.13 -15.72
CA VAL A 179 -4.77 9.69 -15.93
C VAL A 179 -6.12 9.05 -16.20
N LYS A 180 -6.24 8.33 -17.33
CA LYS A 180 -7.47 7.59 -17.66
C LYS A 180 -7.40 6.16 -17.11
N VAL A 181 -8.17 5.92 -16.06
CA VAL A 181 -8.41 4.58 -15.50
C VAL A 181 -9.81 4.11 -15.87
N PRO A 182 -10.05 2.80 -16.04
CA PRO A 182 -11.41 2.27 -16.12
C PRO A 182 -12.19 2.70 -14.88
N LYS A 183 -13.34 3.34 -15.09
CA LYS A 183 -14.21 3.80 -14.01
C LYS A 183 -15.43 2.93 -13.93
N ASN A 184 -15.82 2.60 -12.71
CA ASN A 184 -17.15 2.09 -12.44
C ASN A 184 -17.83 3.09 -11.50
N VAL A 185 -18.74 3.89 -12.04
CA VAL A 185 -19.47 4.92 -11.29
C VAL A 185 -20.78 4.38 -10.70
N ASP A 186 -21.11 3.10 -10.95
CA ASP A 186 -22.27 2.46 -10.32
C ASP A 186 -21.89 2.01 -8.91
N ASN A 187 -22.32 2.80 -7.93
CA ASN A 187 -22.16 2.52 -6.51
C ASN A 187 -23.42 1.91 -5.86
N SER A 188 -24.39 1.44 -6.66
CA SER A 188 -25.65 0.91 -6.11
C SER A 188 -25.45 -0.30 -5.18
N ALA A 189 -24.42 -1.12 -5.44
CA ALA A 189 -24.09 -2.28 -4.63
C ALA A 189 -23.68 -1.93 -3.18
N GLU A 190 -23.12 -0.73 -2.97
CA GLU A 190 -22.65 -0.25 -1.65
C GLU A 190 -23.80 -0.14 -0.63
N ASN A 191 -25.01 0.13 -1.13
CA ASN A 191 -26.22 0.32 -0.32
C ASN A 191 -27.05 -0.95 -0.13
N VAL A 192 -26.62 -2.08 -0.69
CA VAL A 192 -27.28 -3.37 -0.48
C VAL A 192 -26.84 -3.94 0.87
N GLY A 193 -27.60 -3.68 1.93
CA GLY A 193 -27.27 -4.13 3.29
C GLY A 193 -27.55 -5.62 3.55
N TYR A 194 -27.43 -6.01 4.83
CA TYR A 194 -27.73 -7.36 5.31
C TYR A 194 -28.94 -7.34 6.25
N ASP A 195 -29.91 -8.22 6.03
CA ASP A 195 -31.11 -8.30 6.88
C ASP A 195 -30.78 -8.66 8.33
N SER A 196 -29.75 -9.49 8.52
CA SER A 196 -29.23 -9.97 9.82
C SER A 196 -28.37 -8.95 10.56
N THR A 197 -28.19 -7.74 10.03
CA THR A 197 -27.40 -6.68 10.69
C THR A 197 -27.97 -6.39 12.08
N VAL A 198 -27.08 -6.27 13.07
CA VAL A 198 -27.42 -5.88 14.43
C VAL A 198 -28.11 -4.51 14.39
N LYS A 199 -29.41 -4.48 14.72
CA LYS A 199 -30.24 -3.28 14.58
C LYS A 199 -29.91 -2.18 15.57
N LYS A 200 -29.38 -2.55 16.74
CA LYS A 200 -28.99 -1.64 17.82
C LYS A 200 -27.56 -1.94 18.19
N PHE A 201 -26.65 -1.05 17.83
CA PHE A 201 -25.23 -1.27 18.02
C PHE A 201 -24.68 -0.24 19.02
N ASP A 202 -24.03 -0.71 20.07
CA ASP A 202 -23.36 0.17 21.04
C ASP A 202 -21.89 0.37 20.62
N PRO A 203 -21.51 1.55 20.10
CA PRO A 203 -20.15 1.80 19.63
C PRO A 203 -19.11 1.77 20.77
N THR A 204 -19.52 1.90 22.03
CA THR A 204 -18.59 1.79 23.17
C THR A 204 -17.95 0.41 23.25
N THR A 205 -18.63 -0.61 22.72
CA THR A 205 -18.12 -1.99 22.70
C THR A 205 -16.99 -2.21 21.69
N LEU A 206 -16.72 -1.26 20.78
CA LEU A 206 -15.58 -1.32 19.86
C LEU A 206 -14.30 -0.69 20.43
N ILE A 207 -14.39 0.10 21.49
CA ILE A 207 -13.25 0.89 21.99
C ILE A 207 -12.04 0.00 22.35
N GLY A 208 -10.86 0.52 22.04
CA GLY A 208 -9.57 -0.13 22.23
C GLY A 208 -9.15 -0.99 21.03
N LYS A 209 -8.13 -1.82 21.27
CA LYS A 209 -7.50 -2.64 20.23
C LYS A 209 -8.33 -3.91 19.94
N TRP A 210 -8.38 -4.28 18.66
CA TRP A 210 -8.92 -5.50 18.10
C TRP A 210 -7.99 -6.05 17.03
N TYR A 211 -7.87 -7.37 16.92
CA TYR A 211 -7.15 -8.04 15.84
C TYR A 211 -8.14 -8.53 14.80
N LYS A 212 -7.85 -8.32 13.50
CA LYS A 212 -8.57 -9.05 12.45
C LYS A 212 -8.00 -10.46 12.43
N THR A 213 -8.82 -11.46 12.76
CA THR A 213 -8.36 -12.85 12.90
C THR A 213 -8.70 -13.71 11.71
N ASP A 214 -9.82 -13.44 11.04
CA ASP A 214 -10.30 -14.22 9.90
C ASP A 214 -10.95 -13.26 8.91
N GLY A 215 -10.67 -13.42 7.62
CA GLY A 215 -11.11 -12.51 6.56
C GLY A 215 -11.61 -13.24 5.32
N LEU A 216 -12.53 -12.64 4.57
CA LEU A 216 -13.16 -13.25 3.40
C LEU A 216 -12.54 -12.76 2.09
N ASN A 217 -12.17 -11.48 2.01
CA ASN A 217 -11.63 -10.90 0.78
C ASN A 217 -10.09 -10.87 0.81
N PRO A 218 -9.39 -11.62 -0.06
CA PRO A 218 -7.93 -11.67 -0.06
C PRO A 218 -7.25 -10.34 -0.40
N ASN A 219 -7.95 -9.40 -1.06
CA ASN A 219 -7.36 -8.12 -1.46
C ASN A 219 -7.35 -7.08 -0.34
N TYR A 220 -8.22 -7.23 0.66
CA TYR A 220 -8.48 -6.18 1.66
C TYR A 220 -8.45 -6.70 3.11
N ASP A 221 -8.70 -8.00 3.32
CA ASP A 221 -8.84 -8.58 4.66
C ASP A 221 -7.62 -9.37 5.12
N LEU A 222 -6.75 -9.84 4.22
CA LEU A 222 -5.75 -10.87 4.53
C LEU A 222 -4.31 -10.32 4.66
N PHE A 223 -4.16 -9.20 5.35
CA PHE A 223 -2.83 -8.67 5.66
C PHE A 223 -2.27 -9.28 6.94
N ASP A 224 -0.97 -9.56 6.97
CA ASP A 224 -0.31 -10.08 8.16
C ASP A 224 -0.32 -9.02 9.27
N CYS A 225 -0.31 -9.45 10.53
CA CYS A 225 -0.18 -8.57 11.69
C CYS A 225 -1.18 -7.42 11.71
N GLN A 226 -2.44 -7.74 11.56
CA GLN A 226 -3.48 -6.77 11.36
C GLN A 226 -4.24 -6.48 12.66
N SER A 227 -4.33 -5.20 12.99
CA SER A 227 -5.14 -4.74 14.11
C SER A 227 -5.73 -3.36 13.87
N ASN A 228 -6.86 -3.11 14.51
CA ASN A 228 -7.54 -1.84 14.53
C ASN A 228 -7.69 -1.36 15.98
N THR A 229 -7.47 -0.08 16.24
CA THR A 229 -7.68 0.55 17.54
C THR A 229 -8.71 1.64 17.40
N PHE A 230 -9.78 1.56 18.18
CA PHE A 230 -10.89 2.51 18.12
C PHE A 230 -10.89 3.41 19.35
N GLN A 231 -11.17 4.68 19.13
CA GLN A 231 -11.41 5.69 20.15
C GLN A 231 -12.53 6.63 19.68
N PHE A 232 -13.24 7.27 20.60
CA PHE A 232 -14.18 8.33 20.19
C PHE A 232 -13.40 9.54 19.68
N THR A 233 -13.86 10.10 18.56
CA THR A 233 -13.31 11.36 18.03
C THR A 233 -13.55 12.50 19.01
N ASP A 234 -14.75 12.52 19.62
CA ASP A 234 -15.11 13.41 20.73
C ASP A 234 -15.77 12.58 21.85
N GLU A 235 -15.12 12.48 23.01
CA GLU A 235 -15.64 11.76 24.18
C GLU A 235 -16.98 12.32 24.69
N ALA A 236 -17.28 13.59 24.40
CA ALA A 236 -18.57 14.20 24.73
C ALA A 236 -19.67 13.81 23.71
N ASN A 237 -19.29 13.51 22.47
CA ASN A 237 -20.19 13.17 21.38
C ASN A 237 -19.81 11.84 20.72
N LYS A 238 -20.41 10.76 21.22
CA LYS A 238 -20.15 9.37 20.82
C LYS A 238 -20.72 8.97 19.44
N GLY A 239 -20.93 9.94 18.55
CA GLY A 239 -21.42 9.72 17.19
C GLY A 239 -20.33 9.34 16.18
N GLU A 240 -19.06 9.54 16.53
CA GLU A 240 -17.91 9.34 15.63
C GLU A 240 -16.76 8.63 16.34
N LEU A 241 -16.04 7.78 15.60
CA LEU A 241 -14.87 7.03 16.07
C LEU A 241 -13.67 7.31 15.16
N ASP A 242 -12.50 7.49 15.75
CA ASP A 242 -11.25 7.39 15.03
C ASP A 242 -10.77 5.94 15.09
N MET A 243 -10.52 5.36 13.91
CA MET A 243 -10.00 4.02 13.75
C MET A 243 -8.54 4.08 13.29
N GLY A 244 -7.62 3.75 14.20
CA GLY A 244 -6.23 3.49 13.84
C GLY A 244 -6.08 2.08 13.27
N ILE A 245 -5.54 1.95 12.07
CA ILE A 245 -5.33 0.69 11.35
C ILE A 245 -3.84 0.40 11.34
N PHE A 246 -3.46 -0.84 11.64
CA PHE A 246 -2.10 -1.32 11.52
C PHE A 246 -2.10 -2.67 10.79
N PHE A 247 -1.17 -2.85 9.85
CA PHE A 247 -0.93 -4.12 9.18
C PHE A 247 0.47 -4.20 8.60
N ARG A 248 0.91 -5.42 8.27
CA ARG A 248 2.16 -5.69 7.57
C ARG A 248 1.90 -6.17 6.16
N VAL A 249 2.76 -5.72 5.25
CA VAL A 249 2.80 -6.21 3.88
C VAL A 249 4.10 -6.98 3.70
N PRO A 250 4.05 -8.29 3.40
CA PRO A 250 5.25 -9.08 3.21
C PRO A 250 5.92 -8.74 1.88
N ARG A 251 7.25 -8.69 1.89
CA ARG A 251 8.07 -8.67 0.69
C ARG A 251 8.31 -10.12 0.26
N PRO A 252 8.09 -10.48 -1.02
CA PRO A 252 8.35 -11.85 -1.46
C PRO A 252 9.81 -12.27 -1.21
N GLU A 253 10.01 -13.54 -0.83
CA GLU A 253 11.34 -14.11 -0.55
C GLU A 253 12.29 -14.00 -1.74
N GLU A 254 11.78 -14.10 -2.98
CA GLU A 254 12.55 -13.91 -4.22
C GLU A 254 13.15 -12.51 -4.36
N TYR A 255 12.62 -11.51 -3.65
CA TYR A 255 13.17 -10.16 -3.58
C TYR A 255 13.92 -9.90 -2.26
N GLY A 256 14.21 -10.92 -1.47
CA GLY A 256 15.01 -10.81 -0.23
C GLY A 256 14.19 -10.80 1.06
N GLY A 257 12.88 -11.07 0.99
CA GLY A 257 12.03 -11.24 2.17
C GLY A 257 11.87 -9.98 3.03
N GLY A 258 11.26 -10.15 4.20
CA GLY A 258 10.95 -9.06 5.13
C GLY A 258 9.54 -8.50 4.97
N TYR A 259 9.26 -7.37 5.61
CA TYR A 259 7.93 -6.76 5.61
C TYR A 259 7.99 -5.25 5.75
N TRP A 260 6.92 -4.58 5.32
CA TRP A 260 6.64 -3.17 5.61
C TRP A 260 5.52 -3.07 6.62
N GLU A 261 5.66 -2.19 7.59
CA GLU A 261 4.59 -1.80 8.51
C GLU A 261 3.84 -0.61 7.91
N ASN A 262 2.50 -0.70 7.97
CA ASN A 262 1.59 0.32 7.48
C ASN A 262 0.66 0.71 8.63
N SER A 263 0.55 2.01 8.82
CA SER A 263 -0.34 2.62 9.80
C SER A 263 -1.19 3.67 9.12
N LEU A 264 -2.50 3.57 9.26
CA LEU A 264 -3.48 4.49 8.68
C LEU A 264 -4.46 4.92 9.76
N THR A 265 -5.15 6.03 9.53
CA THR A 265 -6.27 6.47 10.37
C THR A 265 -7.46 6.74 9.48
N GLU A 266 -8.61 6.22 9.90
CA GLU A 266 -9.90 6.48 9.27
C GLU A 266 -10.87 7.07 10.28
N HIS A 267 -11.77 7.93 9.81
CA HIS A 267 -12.85 8.48 10.61
C HIS A 267 -14.14 7.73 10.29
N MET A 268 -14.76 7.15 11.31
CA MET A 268 -15.98 6.38 11.21
C MET A 268 -17.15 7.18 11.80
N VAL A 269 -18.25 7.27 11.07
CA VAL A 269 -19.50 7.84 11.55
C VAL A 269 -20.43 6.70 11.98
N VAL A 270 -21.01 6.80 13.18
CA VAL A 270 -21.90 5.77 13.72
C VAL A 270 -23.35 6.08 13.36
N ASP A 271 -23.93 5.29 12.46
CA ASP A 271 -25.32 5.45 12.01
C ASP A 271 -26.34 4.82 12.98
N ALA A 272 -25.95 3.75 13.70
CA ALA A 272 -26.86 2.93 14.51
C ALA A 272 -26.50 2.89 16.00
N SER A 273 -26.31 4.06 16.61
CA SER A 273 -25.67 4.20 17.94
C SER A 273 -26.61 4.17 19.15
N PHE A 274 -27.91 4.45 19.00
CA PHE A 274 -28.78 4.69 20.18
C PHE A 274 -30.17 4.06 20.10
N PRO A 275 -30.77 3.65 21.25
CA PRO A 275 -32.05 2.94 21.31
C PRO A 275 -33.24 3.66 20.67
N ASP A 276 -33.16 4.99 20.57
CA ASP A 276 -34.23 5.89 20.13
C ASP A 276 -33.98 6.49 18.74
N MET A 277 -32.84 6.20 18.09
CA MET A 277 -32.56 6.64 16.73
C MET A 277 -33.06 5.60 15.72
N GLU A 278 -33.88 6.07 14.78
CA GLU A 278 -34.20 5.30 13.58
C GLU A 278 -32.90 5.08 12.79
N ASN A 279 -32.64 3.84 12.36
CA ASN A 279 -31.54 3.50 11.47
C ASN A 279 -32.11 3.26 10.06
N PRO A 280 -32.40 4.32 9.28
CA PRO A 280 -33.04 4.20 7.97
C PRO A 280 -32.10 3.62 6.91
N THR A 281 -30.79 3.66 7.14
CA THR A 281 -29.77 3.17 6.20
C THR A 281 -29.52 1.67 6.36
N GLY A 282 -29.81 1.11 7.53
CA GLY A 282 -29.61 -0.31 7.83
C GLY A 282 -28.15 -0.73 8.05
N ARG A 283 -27.18 0.19 7.87
CA ARG A 283 -25.77 0.02 8.23
C ARG A 283 -25.52 0.43 9.68
N ASN A 284 -24.42 -0.02 10.27
CA ASN A 284 -24.06 0.37 11.64
C ASN A 284 -23.16 1.60 11.67
N MET A 285 -22.22 1.67 10.74
CA MET A 285 -21.26 2.75 10.60
C MET A 285 -20.91 2.94 9.14
N HIS A 286 -20.30 4.06 8.81
CA HIS A 286 -19.66 4.28 7.51
C HIS A 286 -18.40 5.13 7.64
N THR A 287 -17.56 5.07 6.63
CA THR A 287 -16.40 5.94 6.48
C THR A 287 -16.27 6.39 5.03
N ALA A 288 -15.64 7.55 4.84
CA ALA A 288 -15.29 8.08 3.55
C ALA A 288 -14.02 8.92 3.71
N GLY A 289 -13.16 8.90 2.70
CA GLY A 289 -11.91 9.63 2.80
C GLY A 289 -11.04 9.52 1.56
N LYS A 290 -9.75 9.77 1.76
CA LYS A 290 -8.72 9.51 0.78
C LYS A 290 -7.68 8.58 1.40
N MET A 291 -7.36 7.49 0.70
CA MET A 291 -6.26 6.61 1.02
C MET A 291 -5.30 6.62 -0.16
N TYR A 292 -4.02 6.89 0.09
CA TYR A 292 -2.99 7.04 -0.96
C TYR A 292 -3.36 8.07 -2.06
N GLY A 293 -4.05 9.14 -1.66
CA GLY A 293 -4.57 10.17 -2.58
C GLY A 293 -5.85 9.79 -3.33
N LEU A 294 -6.33 8.55 -3.23
CA LEU A 294 -7.51 8.04 -3.94
C LEU A 294 -8.73 8.03 -3.03
N LYS A 295 -9.90 8.39 -3.55
CA LYS A 295 -11.12 8.48 -2.75
C LYS A 295 -11.74 7.10 -2.54
N PHE A 296 -12.31 6.91 -1.36
CA PHE A 296 -13.12 5.74 -1.04
C PHE A 296 -14.33 6.11 -0.18
N THR A 297 -15.35 5.27 -0.24
CA THR A 297 -16.47 5.23 0.70
C THR A 297 -16.70 3.78 1.11
N GLU A 298 -17.12 3.56 2.35
CA GLU A 298 -17.37 2.22 2.87
C GLU A 298 -18.45 2.20 3.95
N ASN A 299 -19.38 1.26 3.81
CA ASN A 299 -20.44 0.97 4.76
C ASN A 299 -20.10 -0.27 5.57
N TRP A 300 -20.25 -0.22 6.89
CA TRP A 300 -20.03 -1.33 7.82
C TRP A 300 -21.32 -1.86 8.40
N TYR A 301 -21.43 -3.19 8.42
CA TYR A 301 -22.54 -3.96 8.95
C TYR A 301 -22.02 -4.94 10.00
N ILE A 302 -22.42 -4.76 11.25
CA ILE A 302 -22.14 -5.70 12.34
C ILE A 302 -23.16 -6.83 12.23
N LEU A 303 -22.71 -8.02 11.83
CA LEU A 303 -23.56 -9.19 11.60
C LEU A 303 -23.74 -10.05 12.85
N GLY A 304 -22.81 -9.92 13.80
CA GLY A 304 -22.85 -10.59 15.09
C GLY A 304 -21.78 -10.05 16.02
N GLU A 305 -22.05 -10.13 17.32
CA GLU A 305 -21.13 -9.65 18.34
C GLU A 305 -21.25 -10.45 19.63
N SER A 306 -20.14 -10.50 20.37
CA SER A 306 -20.12 -10.85 21.80
C SER A 306 -19.26 -9.84 22.56
N ASN A 307 -19.66 -9.53 23.79
CA ASN A 307 -18.91 -8.71 24.73
C ASN A 307 -18.24 -9.54 25.85
N GLY A 308 -18.26 -10.88 25.76
CA GLY A 308 -17.76 -11.77 26.81
C GLY A 308 -18.87 -12.41 27.67
N GLU A 309 -20.13 -12.05 27.45
CA GLU A 309 -21.26 -12.66 28.14
C GLU A 309 -21.49 -14.12 27.68
N LYS A 310 -22.15 -14.90 28.54
CA LYS A 310 -22.54 -16.30 28.27
C LYS A 310 -21.34 -17.20 27.91
N ASP A 311 -20.18 -16.90 28.47
CA ASP A 311 -18.92 -17.62 28.23
C ASP A 311 -18.48 -17.62 26.75
N ILE A 312 -18.95 -16.66 25.95
CA ILE A 312 -18.52 -16.46 24.56
C ILE A 312 -17.51 -15.31 24.53
N PRO A 313 -16.22 -15.56 24.22
CA PRO A 313 -15.21 -14.52 24.17
C PRO A 313 -15.60 -13.33 23.26
N PRO A 314 -15.14 -12.10 23.56
CA PRO A 314 -15.52 -10.94 22.76
C PRO A 314 -15.11 -11.06 21.29
N PHE A 315 -16.05 -10.82 20.39
CA PHE A 315 -15.81 -10.78 18.96
C PHE A 315 -16.76 -9.79 18.27
N LYS A 316 -16.40 -9.35 17.06
CA LYS A 316 -17.32 -8.68 16.12
C LYS A 316 -17.17 -9.34 14.75
N LEU A 317 -18.27 -9.81 14.17
CA LEU A 317 -18.31 -10.18 12.75
C LEU A 317 -18.79 -8.96 11.97
N VAL A 318 -17.92 -8.42 11.12
CA VAL A 318 -18.16 -7.23 10.32
C VAL A 318 -18.21 -7.62 8.86
N ALA A 319 -19.26 -7.22 8.16
CA ALA A 319 -19.24 -7.16 6.70
C ALA A 319 -19.16 -5.70 6.26
N TYR A 320 -18.50 -5.46 5.14
CA TYR A 320 -18.37 -4.13 4.58
C TYR A 320 -18.64 -4.15 3.08
N LYS A 321 -19.12 -3.00 2.60
CA LYS A 321 -19.29 -2.72 1.17
C LYS A 321 -18.81 -1.31 0.92
N GLY A 322 -17.86 -1.18 0.02
CA GLY A 322 -17.28 0.11 -0.32
C GLY A 322 -17.20 0.33 -1.82
N HIS A 323 -16.77 1.53 -2.15
CA HIS A 323 -16.63 2.00 -3.51
C HIS A 323 -15.36 2.83 -3.65
N THR A 324 -14.66 2.60 -4.75
CA THR A 324 -13.60 3.47 -5.25
C THR A 324 -13.93 3.85 -6.70
N LEU A 325 -13.13 4.73 -7.29
CA LEU A 325 -13.25 5.07 -8.71
C LEU A 325 -13.20 3.83 -9.64
N GLN A 326 -12.51 2.76 -9.23
CA GLN A 326 -12.38 1.52 -9.99
C GLN A 326 -13.56 0.56 -9.79
N GLY A 327 -14.45 0.84 -8.84
CA GLY A 327 -15.69 0.14 -8.61
C GLY A 327 -15.92 -0.29 -7.18
N ASN A 328 -16.97 -1.10 -7.02
CA ASN A 328 -17.38 -1.64 -5.74
C ASN A 328 -16.43 -2.74 -5.28
N TYR A 329 -16.27 -2.81 -3.97
CA TYR A 329 -15.59 -3.89 -3.30
C TYR A 329 -16.37 -4.26 -2.04
N GLU A 330 -16.29 -5.52 -1.63
CA GLU A 330 -16.98 -6.00 -0.45
C GLU A 330 -16.18 -7.12 0.20
N GLY A 331 -16.44 -7.35 1.48
CA GLY A 331 -15.80 -8.41 2.22
C GLY A 331 -16.42 -8.56 3.60
N ALA A 332 -15.80 -9.43 4.39
CA ALA A 332 -16.20 -9.65 5.76
C ALA A 332 -15.00 -10.16 6.56
N PHE A 333 -14.88 -9.71 7.80
CA PHE A 333 -13.82 -10.15 8.69
C PHE A 333 -14.33 -10.27 10.13
N VAL A 334 -13.57 -11.00 10.94
CA VAL A 334 -13.81 -11.18 12.37
C VAL A 334 -12.78 -10.39 13.15
N TYR A 335 -13.25 -9.52 14.04
CA TYR A 335 -12.44 -8.96 15.12
C TYR A 335 -12.50 -9.85 16.35
N ALA A 336 -11.34 -10.05 16.99
CA ALA A 336 -11.22 -10.60 18.33
C ALA A 336 -10.28 -9.76 19.21
N LYS A 337 -10.38 -9.91 20.53
CA LYS A 337 -9.44 -9.26 21.47
C LYS A 337 -8.07 -9.95 21.52
N GLU A 338 -8.00 -11.20 21.06
CA GLU A 338 -6.78 -11.99 20.92
C GLU A 338 -6.34 -12.02 19.45
N SER A 339 -5.06 -12.31 19.19
CA SER A 339 -4.49 -12.39 17.84
C SER A 339 -5.04 -13.55 17.00
N VAL A 340 -5.73 -14.48 17.66
CA VAL A 340 -6.35 -15.68 17.11
C VAL A 340 -7.78 -15.71 17.62
N LEU A 341 -8.76 -16.00 16.76
CA LEU A 341 -10.15 -16.15 17.20
C LEU A 341 -10.25 -17.31 18.21
N PRO A 342 -10.73 -17.06 19.45
CA PRO A 342 -10.92 -18.12 20.43
C PRO A 342 -11.90 -19.18 19.93
N ASN A 343 -11.60 -20.46 20.18
CA ASN A 343 -12.41 -21.58 19.69
C ASN A 343 -13.86 -21.53 20.20
N GLU A 344 -14.06 -21.00 21.39
CA GLU A 344 -15.35 -20.82 22.05
C GLU A 344 -16.25 -19.81 21.32
N ALA A 345 -15.66 -18.85 20.59
CA ALA A 345 -16.40 -17.86 19.80
C ALA A 345 -16.81 -18.39 18.41
N VAL A 346 -16.12 -19.40 17.88
CA VAL A 346 -16.32 -19.93 16.52
C VAL A 346 -17.78 -20.35 16.24
N PRO A 347 -18.50 -21.06 17.13
CA PRO A 347 -19.90 -21.41 16.87
C PRO A 347 -20.80 -20.18 16.69
N ALA A 348 -20.62 -19.15 17.51
CA ALA A 348 -21.41 -17.92 17.45
C ALA A 348 -21.10 -17.11 16.19
N VAL A 349 -19.83 -17.07 15.77
CA VAL A 349 -19.41 -16.44 14.50
C VAL A 349 -20.03 -17.17 13.31
N ARG A 350 -19.97 -18.51 13.29
CA ARG A 350 -20.59 -19.34 12.24
C ARG A 350 -22.08 -19.11 12.12
N GLU A 351 -22.78 -19.06 13.24
CA GLU A 351 -24.22 -18.79 13.25
C GLU A 351 -24.53 -17.38 12.71
N ALA A 352 -23.78 -16.37 13.12
CA ALA A 352 -23.94 -15.01 12.63
C ALA A 352 -23.65 -14.87 11.12
N ALA A 353 -22.59 -15.51 10.64
CA ALA A 353 -22.25 -15.57 9.22
C ALA A 353 -23.37 -16.24 8.41
N ALA A 354 -23.86 -17.41 8.86
CA ALA A 354 -24.91 -18.15 8.17
C ALA A 354 -26.22 -17.35 8.07
N ARG A 355 -26.61 -16.61 9.12
CA ARG A 355 -27.79 -15.72 9.07
C ARG A 355 -27.64 -14.58 8.07
N ALA A 356 -26.41 -14.15 7.78
CA ALA A 356 -26.09 -13.14 6.78
C ALA A 356 -25.93 -13.70 5.36
N GLY A 357 -26.10 -15.02 5.17
CA GLY A 357 -25.83 -15.68 3.89
C GLY A 357 -24.34 -15.87 3.59
N LEU A 358 -23.48 -15.71 4.59
CA LEU A 358 -22.04 -15.96 4.50
C LEU A 358 -21.70 -17.36 5.01
N ASN A 359 -20.62 -17.93 4.51
CA ASN A 359 -20.08 -19.19 5.00
C ASN A 359 -18.73 -18.95 5.67
N PHE A 360 -18.65 -19.21 6.98
CA PHE A 360 -17.41 -18.99 7.74
C PHE A 360 -16.27 -19.94 7.31
N ASP A 361 -16.56 -21.07 6.68
CA ASP A 361 -15.51 -21.96 6.14
C ASP A 361 -14.77 -21.35 4.94
N ASP A 362 -15.32 -20.31 4.32
CA ASP A 362 -14.66 -19.58 3.23
C ASP A 362 -13.73 -18.47 3.76
N PHE A 363 -13.76 -18.20 5.07
CA PHE A 363 -12.87 -17.22 5.69
C PHE A 363 -11.48 -17.83 5.84
N THR A 364 -10.47 -17.01 5.56
CA THR A 364 -9.06 -17.35 5.73
C THR A 364 -8.55 -16.77 7.04
N ARG A 365 -7.87 -17.62 7.83
CA ARG A 365 -7.16 -17.21 9.04
C ARG A 365 -6.04 -16.24 8.68
N ILE A 366 -6.03 -15.08 9.34
CA ILE A 366 -4.99 -14.06 9.23
C ILE A 366 -3.81 -14.43 10.13
N ASP A 367 -2.59 -14.29 9.63
CA ASP A 367 -1.37 -14.52 10.42
C ASP A 367 -1.04 -13.29 11.28
N ASN A 368 -1.35 -13.39 12.57
CA ASN A 368 -1.01 -12.40 13.59
C ASN A 368 0.12 -12.86 14.52
N THR A 369 0.99 -13.76 14.08
CA THR A 369 2.17 -14.20 14.86
C THR A 369 3.17 -13.08 15.09
N CYS A 370 3.28 -12.16 14.13
CA CYS A 370 4.07 -10.93 14.20
C CYS A 370 5.50 -11.11 14.66
N PRO A 371 6.30 -11.92 13.95
CA PRO A 371 7.70 -12.08 14.27
C PRO A 371 8.41 -10.72 14.26
N THR A 372 9.21 -10.47 15.29
CA THR A 372 9.99 -9.23 15.48
C THR A 372 11.49 -9.44 15.25
N GLU A 373 11.88 -10.62 14.77
CA GLU A 373 13.28 -11.00 14.56
C GLU A 373 13.91 -10.22 13.40
N SER A 374 13.14 -9.95 12.35
CA SER A 374 13.49 -9.01 11.29
C SER A 374 12.93 -7.63 11.59
N LYS A 375 13.73 -6.60 11.30
CA LYS A 375 13.25 -5.20 11.37
C LYS A 375 12.37 -4.91 10.17
N SER A 376 11.40 -4.03 10.36
CA SER A 376 10.63 -3.48 9.24
C SER A 376 11.54 -2.85 8.19
N LEU A 377 11.15 -2.98 6.93
CA LEU A 377 11.78 -2.36 5.77
C LEU A 377 11.41 -0.86 5.63
N ASN A 378 10.58 -0.32 6.51
CA ASN A 378 10.28 1.11 6.52
C ASN A 378 11.54 1.95 6.74
N ASP A 379 11.70 3.03 5.98
CA ASP A 379 12.68 4.08 6.24
C ASP A 379 12.08 5.12 7.20
N ALA A 380 12.71 5.36 8.34
CA ALA A 380 12.22 6.31 9.33
C ALA A 380 12.19 7.76 8.80
N ALA A 381 13.05 8.12 7.83
CA ALA A 381 13.04 9.43 7.19
C ALA A 381 11.91 9.61 6.17
N ALA A 382 11.21 8.53 5.85
CA ALA A 382 10.24 8.43 4.79
C ALA A 382 8.79 8.72 5.20
N GLY A 383 8.51 8.68 6.51
CA GLY A 383 7.15 8.54 7.03
C GLY A 383 6.59 7.13 6.78
N THR A 384 6.36 6.77 5.51
CA THR A 384 5.92 5.45 5.02
C THR A 384 6.85 4.98 3.87
N GLY A 385 6.99 3.66 3.64
CA GLY A 385 7.84 3.14 2.54
C GLY A 385 9.34 2.92 2.84
N THR A 386 10.12 2.55 1.83
CA THR A 386 11.59 2.28 1.85
C THR A 386 12.45 3.51 1.58
N SER A 387 13.79 3.37 1.73
CA SER A 387 14.86 4.37 1.55
C SER A 387 14.55 5.58 0.65
N THR A 388 14.71 6.79 1.20
CA THR A 388 14.61 8.10 0.50
C THR A 388 15.75 8.37 -0.49
N THR A 389 16.83 7.57 -0.49
CA THR A 389 18.08 7.92 -1.19
C THR A 389 18.36 7.09 -2.44
N ASP A 390 17.58 6.04 -2.70
CA ASP A 390 17.89 5.09 -3.76
C ASP A 390 17.27 5.57 -5.08
N TRP A 391 18.04 6.22 -5.95
CA TRP A 391 17.63 6.50 -7.33
C TRP A 391 17.65 5.21 -8.17
N ILE A 392 16.67 5.04 -9.08
CA ILE A 392 16.74 3.97 -10.08
C ILE A 392 17.66 4.44 -11.22
N ASP A 393 18.51 3.54 -11.72
CA ASP A 393 18.88 3.53 -13.15
C ASP A 393 17.64 3.16 -13.98
N LEU A 394 16.70 4.10 -14.13
CA LEU A 394 15.54 3.91 -14.99
C LEU A 394 16.05 3.77 -16.42
N VAL A 395 15.98 2.55 -16.96
CA VAL A 395 16.11 2.36 -18.41
C VAL A 395 14.86 2.98 -19.03
N ILE A 396 15.02 4.16 -19.61
CA ILE A 396 13.99 4.87 -20.37
C ILE A 396 13.92 4.21 -21.75
N GLY A 397 12.79 3.58 -22.08
CA GLY A 397 12.58 2.87 -23.34
C GLY A 397 11.12 2.86 -23.78
N GLU A 398 10.90 2.70 -25.10
CA GLU A 398 9.57 2.68 -25.72
C GLU A 398 8.68 1.59 -25.09
N GLY A 399 7.49 1.98 -24.67
CA GLY A 399 6.45 1.06 -24.16
C GLY A 399 6.38 0.90 -22.64
N GLY A 400 7.18 1.65 -21.86
CA GLY A 400 7.07 1.64 -20.40
C GLY A 400 6.04 2.59 -19.81
N VAL A 401 5.66 2.38 -18.54
CA VAL A 401 4.70 3.25 -17.81
C VAL A 401 5.09 4.72 -17.90
N ILE A 402 6.37 5.05 -17.75
CA ILE A 402 6.85 6.45 -17.87
C ILE A 402 6.72 6.98 -19.29
N ASP A 403 6.87 6.15 -20.33
CA ASP A 403 6.65 6.56 -21.73
C ASP A 403 5.16 6.65 -22.08
N TRP A 404 4.29 5.92 -21.38
CA TRP A 404 2.84 6.06 -21.51
C TRP A 404 2.29 7.29 -20.76
N VAL A 405 2.86 7.59 -19.58
CA VAL A 405 2.51 8.74 -18.74
C VAL A 405 3.18 10.02 -19.29
N VAL A 406 4.42 9.94 -19.78
CA VAL A 406 5.14 11.08 -20.36
C VAL A 406 5.94 10.63 -21.59
N PRO A 407 5.29 10.50 -22.76
CA PRO A 407 5.96 10.10 -24.00
C PRO A 407 7.16 11.00 -24.29
N GLY A 408 8.34 10.41 -24.40
CA GLY A 408 9.58 11.13 -24.69
C GLY A 408 10.29 11.79 -23.50
N TRP A 409 9.87 11.56 -22.25
CA TRP A 409 10.65 12.00 -21.09
C TRP A 409 11.95 11.18 -20.96
N ARG A 410 13.10 11.83 -21.15
CA ARG A 410 14.44 11.22 -21.07
C ARG A 410 15.28 11.82 -19.94
N GLY A 411 14.71 11.86 -18.73
CA GLY A 411 15.27 12.56 -17.56
C GLY A 411 16.81 12.52 -17.48
N GLU A 412 17.44 13.66 -17.72
CA GLU A 412 18.84 13.87 -17.40
C GLU A 412 18.93 14.29 -15.92
N TYR A 413 19.25 13.36 -15.04
CA TYR A 413 19.72 13.73 -13.71
C TYR A 413 21.23 13.96 -13.81
N LYS A 414 21.68 15.19 -13.57
CA LYS A 414 23.09 15.44 -13.24
C LYS A 414 23.33 14.88 -11.85
N THR A 415 24.14 13.83 -11.80
CA THR A 415 24.77 13.27 -10.59
C THR A 415 25.43 14.33 -9.75
#